data_AF-A0A3L7UEF6-F1
#
_entry.id   AF-A0A3L7UEF6-F1
#
_cell.length_a   1.000
_cell.length_b   1.000
_cell.length_c   1.000
_cell.angle_alpha   90.00
_cell.angle_beta   90.00
_cell.angle_gamma   90.00
#
_symmetry.space_group_name_H-M   'P 1'
#
loop_
_entity.id
_entity.type
_entity.pdbx_description
1 polymer ?
#
loop_
_entity_poly.entity_id
_entity_poly.type
_entity_poly.pdbx_seq_one_letter_code
_entity_poly.pdbx_strand_id
1 'polypeptide(L)'
;MLAEKAKPIVDDIAKKLGSGDGAVHADETYWTLNGQRAYYWVHCDARYVHFQFDTSRSGPVSRDVLGAHFTGMLVTDCYAGYEAHIAGAKQKCQSHLARTTRDWQKLTEDVCLRQTMRPNERCVPWSFFARLRLVIAVMRVPCEWLG
;
A
#
# COMPACT_ATOMS: atom_id res chain seq x y z
N MET A 1 26.26 -5.39 -24.13
CA MET A 1 26.20 -5.98 -22.77
C MET A 1 24.89 -6.77 -22.60
N LEU A 2 24.78 -7.74 -21.67
CA LEU A 2 23.52 -8.51 -21.47
C LEU A 2 22.30 -7.60 -21.17
N ALA A 3 22.51 -6.52 -20.42
CA ALA A 3 21.46 -5.56 -20.06
C ALA A 3 20.81 -4.89 -21.29
N GLU A 4 21.61 -4.48 -22.27
CA GLU A 4 21.10 -3.86 -23.51
C GLU A 4 20.23 -4.83 -24.32
N LYS A 5 20.57 -6.11 -24.31
CA LYS A 5 19.79 -7.16 -24.99
C LYS A 5 18.47 -7.47 -24.27
N ALA A 6 18.42 -7.28 -22.94
CA ALA A 6 17.23 -7.51 -22.13
C ALA A 6 16.24 -6.32 -22.17
N LYS A 7 16.72 -5.11 -22.49
CA LYS A 7 15.92 -3.89 -22.56
C LYS A 7 14.56 -4.04 -23.28
N PRO A 8 14.46 -4.60 -24.51
CA PRO A 8 13.17 -4.73 -25.17
C PRO A 8 12.16 -5.60 -24.40
N ILE A 9 12.65 -6.61 -23.66
CA ILE A 9 11.80 -7.49 -22.84
C ILE A 9 11.31 -6.73 -21.61
N VAL A 10 12.18 -5.96 -20.97
CA VAL A 10 11.81 -5.13 -19.81
C VAL A 10 10.77 -4.08 -20.20
N ASP A 11 11.00 -3.37 -21.32
CA ASP A 11 10.08 -2.36 -21.83
C ASP A 11 8.72 -2.98 -22.24
N ASP A 12 8.72 -4.19 -22.81
CA ASP A 12 7.51 -4.94 -23.14
C ASP A 12 6.71 -5.35 -21.90
N ILE A 13 7.40 -5.81 -20.84
CA ILE A 13 6.76 -6.13 -19.56
C ILE A 13 6.13 -4.89 -18.93
N ALA A 14 6.85 -3.76 -18.90
CA ALA A 14 6.33 -2.49 -18.39
C ALA A 14 5.05 -2.08 -19.12
N LYS A 15 5.06 -2.14 -20.46
CA LYS A 15 3.88 -1.86 -21.28
C LYS A 15 2.72 -2.80 -20.99
N LYS A 16 2.98 -4.10 -20.87
CA LYS A 16 1.95 -5.10 -20.54
C LYS A 16 1.29 -4.79 -19.20
N LEU A 17 2.08 -4.48 -18.18
CA LEU A 17 1.59 -4.07 -16.86
C LEU A 17 0.75 -2.79 -16.96
N GLY A 18 1.24 -1.75 -17.66
CA GLY A 18 0.51 -0.48 -17.82
C GLY A 18 -0.76 -0.57 -18.66
N SER A 19 -0.85 -1.53 -19.58
CA SER A 19 -2.06 -1.79 -20.39
C SER A 19 -3.05 -2.78 -19.75
N GLY A 20 -2.69 -3.37 -18.61
CA GLY A 20 -3.51 -4.39 -17.97
C GLY A 20 -4.69 -3.80 -17.19
N ASP A 21 -5.86 -4.40 -17.33
CA ASP A 21 -7.06 -4.03 -16.54
C ASP A 21 -7.13 -4.75 -15.17
N GLY A 22 -6.14 -5.60 -14.88
CA GLY A 22 -6.05 -6.39 -13.65
C GLY A 22 -5.48 -5.64 -12.45
N ALA A 23 -5.25 -6.38 -11.36
CA ALA A 23 -4.56 -5.87 -10.19
C ALA A 23 -3.04 -5.82 -10.43
N VAL A 24 -2.47 -4.62 -10.36
CA VAL A 24 -1.02 -4.39 -10.39
C VAL A 24 -0.58 -3.91 -9.03
N HIS A 25 0.34 -4.65 -8.43
CA HIS A 25 0.99 -4.31 -7.17
C HIS A 25 2.20 -3.42 -7.45
N ALA A 26 2.27 -2.27 -6.79
CA ALA A 26 3.42 -1.38 -6.84
C ALA A 26 3.99 -1.16 -5.44
N ASP A 27 5.31 -1.24 -5.34
CA ASP A 27 6.06 -1.01 -4.11
C ASP A 27 7.44 -0.41 -4.42
N GLU A 28 8.07 0.21 -3.43
CA GLU A 28 9.41 0.75 -3.57
C GLU A 28 10.25 0.50 -2.32
N THR A 29 11.50 0.11 -2.55
CA THR A 29 12.48 -0.08 -1.49
C THR A 29 13.71 0.78 -1.75
N TYR A 30 14.34 1.24 -0.68
CA TYR A 30 15.52 2.09 -0.78
C TYR A 30 16.78 1.35 -0.32
N TRP A 31 17.91 1.76 -0.88
CA TRP A 31 19.23 1.40 -0.41
C TRP A 31 20.20 2.58 -0.56
N THR A 32 21.36 2.49 0.07
CA THR A 32 22.39 3.51 -0.04
C THR A 32 23.45 3.03 -1.03
N LEU A 33 23.63 3.78 -2.11
CA LEU A 33 24.65 3.54 -3.13
C LEU A 33 25.62 4.72 -3.13
N ASN A 34 26.89 4.48 -2.80
CA ASN A 34 27.94 5.51 -2.75
C ASN A 34 27.56 6.76 -1.92
N GLY A 35 26.89 6.56 -0.79
CA GLY A 35 26.43 7.64 0.09
C GLY A 35 25.19 8.37 -0.39
N GLN A 36 24.61 7.99 -1.54
CA GLN A 36 23.37 8.55 -2.07
C GLN A 36 22.21 7.56 -1.93
N ARG A 37 20.99 8.09 -1.86
CA ARG A 37 19.77 7.26 -1.84
C ARG A 37 19.50 6.74 -3.25
N ALA A 38 19.22 5.45 -3.33
CA ALA A 38 18.75 4.79 -4.53
C ALA A 38 17.50 4.00 -4.20
N TYR A 39 16.59 3.89 -5.17
CA TYR A 39 15.30 3.26 -5.03
C TYR A 39 15.13 2.20 -6.11
N TYR A 40 14.60 1.05 -5.71
CA TYR A 40 14.07 0.06 -6.61
C TYR A 40 12.55 0.06 -6.50
N TRP A 41 11.92 0.35 -7.61
CA TRP A 41 10.49 0.24 -7.78
C TRP A 41 10.18 -1.13 -8.36
N VAL A 42 9.16 -1.78 -7.81
CA VAL A 42 8.63 -3.03 -8.34
C VAL A 42 7.19 -2.84 -8.74
N HIS A 43 6.84 -3.34 -9.93
CA HIS A 43 5.48 -3.42 -10.43
C HIS A 43 5.22 -4.86 -10.85
N CYS A 44 4.15 -5.47 -10.35
CA CYS A 44 3.85 -6.85 -10.70
C CYS A 44 2.37 -7.18 -10.70
N ASP A 45 2.02 -8.19 -11.50
CA ASP A 45 0.75 -8.88 -11.46
C ASP A 45 1.00 -10.39 -11.26
N ALA A 46 0.00 -11.22 -11.54
CA ALA A 46 0.14 -12.68 -11.42
C ALA A 46 1.11 -13.32 -12.43
N ARG A 47 1.53 -12.60 -13.47
CA ARG A 47 2.28 -13.13 -14.63
C ARG A 47 3.63 -12.44 -14.84
N TYR A 48 3.72 -11.17 -14.49
CA TYR A 48 4.83 -10.30 -14.82
C TYR A 48 5.36 -9.58 -13.59
N VAL A 49 6.68 -9.38 -13.57
CA VAL A 49 7.37 -8.54 -12.60
C VAL A 49 8.32 -7.61 -13.33
N HIS A 50 8.25 -6.33 -12.99
CA HIS A 50 9.07 -5.27 -13.52
C HIS A 50 9.84 -4.59 -12.39
N PHE A 51 11.12 -4.33 -12.61
CA PHE A 51 11.97 -3.58 -11.68
C PHE A 51 12.50 -2.33 -12.37
N GLN A 52 12.34 -1.18 -11.71
CA GLN A 52 12.88 0.10 -12.16
C GLN A 52 13.84 0.66 -11.11
N PHE A 53 15.07 0.95 -11.52
CA PHE A 53 16.03 1.68 -10.70
C PHE A 53 15.84 3.19 -10.89
N ASP A 54 15.78 3.93 -9.79
CA ASP A 54 15.75 5.39 -9.82
C ASP A 54 16.47 5.99 -8.59
N THR A 55 16.97 7.21 -8.70
CA THR A 55 17.53 7.95 -7.55
C THR A 55 16.46 8.74 -6.79
N SER A 56 15.24 8.81 -7.35
CA SER A 56 14.08 9.46 -6.79
C SER A 56 13.06 8.46 -6.23
N ARG A 57 12.46 8.81 -5.08
CA ARG A 57 11.26 8.14 -4.54
C ARG A 57 9.96 8.80 -5.01
N SER A 58 10.02 9.65 -6.03
CA SER A 58 8.85 10.42 -6.44
C SER A 58 7.81 9.56 -7.15
N GLY A 59 6.54 9.78 -6.85
CA GLY A 59 5.40 9.15 -7.53
C GLY A 59 5.39 9.18 -9.07
N PRO A 60 5.94 10.20 -9.77
CA PRO A 60 6.16 10.17 -11.21
C PRO A 60 6.81 8.90 -11.73
N VAL A 61 7.80 8.33 -11.03
CA VAL A 61 8.51 7.13 -11.49
C VAL A 61 7.54 5.97 -11.75
N SER A 62 6.57 5.76 -10.85
CA SER A 62 5.53 4.74 -11.04
C SER A 62 4.52 5.09 -12.14
N ARG A 63 4.18 6.38 -12.30
CA ARG A 63 3.30 6.86 -13.38
C ARG A 63 3.94 6.74 -14.76
N ASP A 64 5.26 6.90 -14.86
CA ASP A 64 5.96 6.76 -16.13
C ASP A 64 6.01 5.29 -16.58
N VAL A 65 6.00 4.35 -15.63
CA VAL A 65 5.96 2.90 -15.91
C VAL A 65 4.54 2.43 -16.28
N LEU A 66 3.53 2.73 -15.46
CA LEU A 66 2.16 2.23 -15.68
C LEU A 66 1.31 3.14 -16.59
N GLY A 67 1.77 4.35 -16.87
CA GLY A 67 1.02 5.41 -17.54
C GLY A 67 0.33 6.35 -16.56
N ALA A 68 0.08 7.58 -17.00
CA ALA A 68 -0.57 8.61 -16.19
C ALA A 68 -2.03 8.28 -15.84
N HIS A 69 -2.70 7.47 -16.68
CA HIS A 69 -4.10 7.05 -16.56
C HIS A 69 -4.19 5.52 -16.65
N PHE A 70 -3.80 4.84 -15.57
CA PHE A 70 -3.86 3.38 -15.52
C PHE A 70 -5.32 2.91 -15.38
N THR A 71 -5.81 2.02 -16.24
CA THR A 71 -7.22 1.58 -16.21
C THR A 71 -7.47 0.44 -15.22
N GLY A 72 -6.43 -0.29 -14.82
CA GLY A 72 -6.52 -1.39 -13.88
C GLY A 72 -6.63 -0.97 -12.40
N MET A 73 -6.47 -1.97 -11.52
CA MET A 73 -6.47 -1.77 -10.08
C MET A 73 -5.05 -1.62 -9.55
N LEU A 74 -4.72 -0.44 -9.04
CA LEU A 74 -3.42 -0.17 -8.43
C LEU A 74 -3.43 -0.57 -6.95
N VAL A 75 -2.61 -1.55 -6.59
CA VAL A 75 -2.44 -2.02 -5.21
C VAL A 75 -1.11 -1.50 -4.64
N THR A 76 -1.17 -0.56 -3.69
CA THR A 76 0.03 0.07 -3.10
C THR A 76 -0.01 0.01 -1.59
N ASP A 77 1.09 0.31 -0.93
CA ASP A 77 1.07 0.67 0.48
C ASP A 77 0.36 2.03 0.73
N CYS A 78 0.51 2.57 1.94
CA CYS A 78 -0.02 3.89 2.32
C CYS A 78 0.94 5.04 1.99
N TYR A 79 1.91 4.86 1.09
CA TYR A 79 2.81 5.93 0.69
C TYR A 79 2.10 6.99 -0.16
N ALA A 80 2.29 8.26 0.20
CA ALA A 80 1.67 9.41 -0.47
C ALA A 80 2.13 9.58 -1.93
N GLY A 81 3.27 8.98 -2.32
CA GLY A 81 3.74 9.02 -3.72
C GLY A 81 2.73 8.48 -4.73
N TYR A 82 1.84 7.58 -4.31
CA TYR A 82 0.80 6.99 -5.17
C TYR A 82 -0.53 7.77 -5.19
N GLU A 83 -0.67 8.83 -4.39
CA GLU A 83 -1.92 9.57 -4.26
C GLU A 83 -2.33 10.22 -5.60
N ALA A 84 -1.37 10.86 -6.27
CA ALA A 84 -1.56 11.50 -7.58
C ALA A 84 -1.62 10.52 -8.77
N HIS A 85 -1.47 9.21 -8.56
CA HIS A 85 -1.53 8.22 -9.63
C HIS A 85 -3.00 7.94 -9.98
N ILE A 86 -3.48 8.28 -11.19
CA ILE A 86 -4.86 8.00 -11.57
C ILE A 86 -4.96 6.54 -11.98
N ALA A 87 -5.83 5.79 -11.32
CA ALA A 87 -6.07 4.37 -11.56
C ALA A 87 -7.58 4.09 -11.65
N GLY A 88 -8.01 3.08 -12.40
CA GLY A 88 -9.41 2.66 -12.47
C GLY A 88 -9.95 2.24 -11.10
N ALA A 89 -9.12 1.59 -10.28
CA ALA A 89 -9.35 1.37 -8.87
C ALA A 89 -8.05 1.49 -8.06
N LYS A 90 -8.17 1.80 -6.78
CA LYS A 90 -7.04 1.77 -5.83
C LYS A 90 -7.36 0.88 -4.64
N GLN A 91 -6.44 -0.02 -4.33
CA GLN A 91 -6.51 -0.86 -3.13
C GLN A 91 -5.24 -0.64 -2.28
N LYS A 92 -5.39 -0.68 -0.96
CA LYS A 92 -4.23 -0.72 -0.05
C LYS A 92 -3.74 -2.15 0.16
N CYS A 93 -2.42 -2.31 0.20
CA CYS A 93 -1.76 -3.59 0.35
C CYS A 93 -2.08 -4.16 1.74
N GLN A 94 -2.82 -5.27 1.77
CA GLN A 94 -3.25 -5.93 3.00
C GLN A 94 -2.06 -6.44 3.82
N SER A 95 -0.97 -6.84 3.17
CA SER A 95 0.23 -7.30 3.87
C SER A 95 0.93 -6.17 4.64
N HIS A 96 0.89 -4.94 4.12
CA HIS A 96 1.39 -3.76 4.81
C HIS A 96 0.47 -3.40 5.98
N LEU A 97 -0.84 -3.38 5.75
CA LEU A 97 -1.81 -3.11 6.81
C LEU A 97 -1.68 -4.12 7.97
N ALA A 98 -1.60 -5.42 7.67
CA ALA A 98 -1.46 -6.47 8.69
C ALA A 98 -0.14 -6.34 9.48
N ARG A 99 0.95 -5.91 8.85
CA ARG A 99 2.21 -5.61 9.54
C ARG A 99 2.03 -4.42 10.49
N THR A 100 1.49 -3.31 10.00
CA THR A 100 1.22 -2.13 10.82
C THR A 100 0.31 -2.44 12.00
N THR A 101 -0.77 -3.22 11.81
CA THR A 101 -1.65 -3.63 12.90
C THR A 101 -0.92 -4.44 13.96
N ARG A 102 -0.04 -5.39 13.56
CA ARG A 102 0.77 -6.15 14.52
C ARG A 102 1.76 -5.29 15.29
N ASP A 103 2.31 -4.26 14.67
CA ASP A 103 3.21 -3.33 15.36
C ASP A 103 2.46 -2.44 16.35
N TRP A 104 1.23 -2.03 16.03
CA TRP A 104 0.38 -1.28 16.95
C TRP A 104 -0.09 -2.11 18.13
N GLN A 105 -0.36 -3.40 17.94
CA GLN A 105 -0.73 -4.31 19.03
C GLN A 105 0.30 -4.31 20.16
N LYS A 106 1.60 -4.33 19.82
CA LYS A 106 2.71 -4.27 20.80
C LYS A 106 2.65 -3.01 21.67
N LEU A 107 2.33 -1.87 21.06
CA LEU A 107 2.21 -0.59 21.77
C LEU A 107 0.98 -0.54 22.68
N THR A 108 -0.10 -1.22 22.31
CA THR A 108 -1.33 -1.25 23.11
C THR A 108 -1.28 -2.24 24.27
N GLU A 109 -0.51 -3.33 24.16
CA GLU A 109 -0.28 -4.26 25.27
C GLU A 109 0.51 -3.60 26.41
N ASP A 110 1.42 -2.67 26.09
CA ASP A 110 2.17 -1.88 27.08
C ASP A 110 1.36 -0.74 27.72
N VAL A 111 0.36 -0.19 27.00
CA VAL A 111 -0.46 0.95 27.47
C VAL A 111 -1.66 0.53 28.32
N CYS A 112 -2.13 -0.72 28.22
CA CYS A 112 -3.33 -1.17 28.95
C CYS A 112 -3.11 -1.57 30.43
N LEU A 113 -1.87 -1.61 30.95
CA LEU A 113 -1.62 -2.10 32.32
C LEU A 113 -1.04 -1.08 33.32
N ARG A 114 -0.74 0.17 32.92
CA ARG A 114 -0.05 1.10 33.85
C ARG A 114 -0.70 2.45 34.11
N GLN A 115 -1.64 2.93 33.30
CA GLN A 115 -2.20 4.25 33.55
C GLN A 115 -3.71 4.26 33.32
N THR A 116 -4.41 4.73 34.36
CA THR A 116 -5.85 5.05 34.48
C THR A 116 -6.83 3.96 34.99
N MET A 117 -6.52 3.27 36.11
CA MET A 117 -7.61 2.96 37.05
C MET A 117 -7.80 4.13 38.01
N ARG A 118 -8.93 4.86 37.91
CA ARG A 118 -9.43 5.62 39.04
C ARG A 118 -9.89 4.63 40.14
N PRO A 119 -9.83 4.98 41.44
CA PRO A 119 -10.02 4.03 42.55
C PRO A 119 -11.34 3.24 42.56
N ASN A 120 -12.29 3.52 41.66
CA ASN A 120 -13.60 2.88 41.61
C ASN A 120 -13.99 2.32 40.22
N GLU A 121 -13.05 2.22 39.28
CA GLU A 121 -13.29 1.59 37.98
C GLU A 121 -12.67 0.19 37.97
N ARG A 122 -13.49 -0.84 37.71
CA ARG A 122 -13.02 -2.23 37.59
C ARG A 122 -12.70 -2.53 36.12
N CYS A 123 -11.53 -3.12 35.87
CA CYS A 123 -11.20 -3.70 34.58
C CYS A 123 -12.20 -4.81 34.25
N VAL A 124 -13.05 -4.59 33.25
CA VAL A 124 -13.76 -5.68 32.59
C VAL A 124 -12.73 -6.42 31.74
N PRO A 125 -12.49 -7.73 31.98
CA PRO A 125 -11.52 -8.47 31.20
C PRO A 125 -11.91 -8.49 29.71
N TRP A 126 -10.92 -8.41 28.83
CA TRP A 126 -11.07 -8.46 27.37
C TRP A 126 -11.86 -9.68 26.85
N SER A 127 -12.09 -10.70 27.68
CA SER A 127 -12.98 -11.82 27.40
C SER A 127 -14.44 -11.42 27.14
N PHE A 128 -14.85 -10.19 27.48
CA PHE A 128 -16.22 -9.71 27.21
C PHE A 128 -16.43 -9.23 25.76
N PHE A 129 -15.37 -8.79 25.06
CA PHE A 129 -15.46 -8.27 23.68
C PHE A 129 -15.14 -9.31 22.60
N ALA A 130 -14.67 -10.51 22.96
CA ALA A 130 -14.34 -11.58 22.01
C ALA A 130 -15.56 -12.21 21.30
N ARG A 131 -16.79 -11.70 21.49
CA ARG A 131 -18.01 -12.26 20.88
C ARG A 131 -18.74 -11.37 19.88
N LEU A 132 -18.21 -10.19 19.53
CA LEU A 132 -18.83 -9.36 18.48
C LEU A 132 -18.01 -9.39 17.19
N ARG A 133 -18.48 -10.24 16.28
CA ARG A 133 -18.02 -10.41 14.91
C ARG A 133 -18.07 -9.07 14.16
N LEU A 134 -16.92 -8.66 13.64
CA LEU A 134 -16.69 -7.87 12.43
C LEU A 134 -17.93 -7.15 11.84
N VAL A 135 -18.04 -5.84 12.04
CA VAL A 135 -18.83 -4.96 11.16
C VAL A 135 -17.90 -3.87 10.64
N ILE A 136 -17.50 -4.03 9.38
CA ILE A 136 -16.92 -2.98 8.55
C ILE A 136 -18.02 -1.93 8.37
N ALA A 137 -17.87 -0.78 9.02
CA ALA A 137 -18.78 0.34 8.83
C ALA A 137 -18.47 1.02 7.48
N VAL A 138 -19.25 0.65 6.46
CA VAL A 138 -19.41 1.45 5.24
C VAL A 138 -20.21 2.70 5.63
N MET A 139 -19.56 3.86 5.57
CA MET A 139 -20.16 5.16 5.81
C MET A 139 -21.15 5.46 4.68
N ARG A 140 -22.45 5.40 4.97
CA ARG A 140 -23.55 5.75 4.05
C ARG A 140 -23.98 7.18 4.37
N VAL A 141 -23.74 8.11 3.46
CA VAL A 141 -24.19 9.52 3.58
C VAL A 141 -25.70 9.57 3.29
N PRO A 142 -26.56 10.09 4.18
CA PRO A 142 -27.98 10.25 3.92
C PRO A 142 -28.24 11.34 2.87
N CYS A 143 -29.10 11.02 1.91
CA CYS A 143 -29.56 11.89 0.84
C CYS A 143 -30.81 12.64 1.34
N GLU A 144 -30.63 13.73 2.09
CA GLU A 144 -31.74 14.58 2.57
C GLU A 144 -31.47 16.08 2.36
N TRP A 145 -30.75 16.44 1.29
CA TRP A 145 -30.47 17.83 0.89
C TRP A 145 -30.78 18.11 -0.59
N LEU A 146 -31.84 17.49 -1.12
CA LEU A 146 -32.47 17.87 -2.38
C LEU A 146 -33.99 17.79 -2.20
N GLY A 147 -34.54 18.88 -1.65
CA GLY A 147 -35.97 19.16 -1.48
C GLY A 147 -36.14 20.61 -1.09
#